data_AF-A0A7J3U4U9-F1
#
_entry.id   AF-A0A7J3U4U9-F1
#
_cell.length_a   1.000
_cell.length_b   1.000
_cell.length_c   1.000
_cell.angle_alpha   90.00
_cell.angle_beta   90.00
_cell.angle_gamma   90.00
#
_symmetry.space_group_name_H-M   'P 1'
#
loop_
_entity.id
_entity.type
_entity.pdbx_description
1 polymer ?
#
loop_
_entity_poly.entity_id
_entity_poly.type
_entity_poly.pdbx_seq_one_letter_code
_entity_poly.pdbx_strand_id
1 'polypeptide(L)'
;RALVGTFGAHIRNMIKGVTEGFVYKMKVVYSHFPIKVSVNDGEVVIDNFLGEQYPRKAKIFGDVKVNVSKDDITVEGINREEVGQTAANIEKAVRVKNRDIRVFQDGVYIVSKGA
;
A
#
# COMPACT_ATOMS: atom_id res chain seq x y z
N ARG A 1 -4.61 -25.43 19.34
CA ARG A 1 -3.26 -24.82 19.49
C ARG A 1 -3.03 -23.63 18.56
N ALA A 2 -3.34 -23.72 17.25
CA ALA A 2 -3.12 -22.62 16.30
C ALA A 2 -3.81 -21.29 16.67
N LEU A 3 -5.09 -21.32 17.06
CA LEU A 3 -5.87 -20.11 17.40
C LEU A 3 -5.28 -19.32 18.57
N VAL A 4 -4.80 -20.01 19.62
CA VAL A 4 -4.18 -19.36 20.79
C VAL A 4 -2.89 -18.62 20.39
N GLY A 5 -2.12 -19.20 19.46
CA GLY A 5 -0.93 -18.55 18.90
C GLY A 5 -1.28 -17.29 18.08
N THR A 6 -2.36 -17.34 17.29
CA THR A 6 -2.87 -16.19 16.53
C THR A 6 -3.32 -15.07 17.46
N PHE A 7 -4.09 -15.36 18.50
CA PHE A 7 -4.47 -14.34 19.50
C PHE A 7 -3.25 -13.73 20.18
N GLY A 8 -2.27 -14.55 20.59
CA GLY A 8 -1.02 -14.05 21.16
C GLY A 8 -0.18 -13.22 20.18
N ALA A 9 -0.30 -13.43 18.87
CA ALA A 9 0.34 -12.61 17.86
C ALA A 9 -0.37 -11.25 17.68
N HIS A 10 -1.71 -11.24 17.62
CA HIS A 10 -2.47 -9.98 17.54
C HIS A 10 -2.21 -9.09 18.75
N ILE A 11 -2.17 -9.64 19.97
CA ILE A 11 -1.86 -8.86 21.17
C ILE A 11 -0.46 -8.24 21.09
N ARG A 12 0.55 -9.00 20.66
CA ARG A 12 1.91 -8.46 20.48
C ARG A 12 1.97 -7.37 19.40
N ASN A 13 1.25 -7.54 18.29
CA ASN A 13 1.15 -6.51 17.25
C ASN A 13 0.48 -5.23 17.80
N MET A 14 -0.61 -5.36 18.57
CA MET A 14 -1.28 -4.20 19.18
C MET A 14 -0.36 -3.45 20.15
N ILE A 15 0.37 -4.16 21.00
CA ILE A 15 1.34 -3.56 21.95
C ILE A 15 2.41 -2.80 21.17
N LYS A 16 3.02 -3.42 20.15
CA LYS A 16 4.05 -2.77 19.33
C LYS A 16 3.51 -1.58 18.55
N GLY A 17 2.29 -1.68 18.04
CA GLY A 17 1.62 -0.64 17.29
C GLY A 17 1.45 0.65 18.07
N VAL A 18 1.09 0.56 19.35
CA VAL A 18 0.93 1.76 20.20
C VAL A 18 2.26 2.34 20.70
N THR A 19 3.34 1.56 20.72
CA THR A 19 4.66 2.04 21.19
C THR A 19 5.53 2.60 20.07
N GLU A 20 5.63 1.87 18.95
CA GLU A 20 6.56 2.17 17.84
C GLU A 20 5.83 2.55 16.56
N GLY A 21 4.57 2.08 16.39
CA GLY A 21 3.84 2.18 15.12
C GLY A 21 4.36 1.21 14.06
N PHE A 22 3.61 1.12 12.95
CA PHE A 22 3.98 0.32 11.78
C PHE A 22 4.18 1.22 10.57
N VAL A 23 5.30 1.01 9.88
CA VAL A 23 5.67 1.75 8.68
C VAL A 23 5.92 0.79 7.54
N TYR A 24 5.21 0.98 6.44
CA TYR A 24 5.37 0.23 5.20
C TYR A 24 5.90 1.19 4.13
N LYS A 25 7.00 0.80 3.49
CA LYS A 25 7.58 1.57 2.39
C LYS A 25 7.20 0.91 1.09
N MET A 26 6.62 1.68 0.19
CA MET A 26 6.24 1.27 -1.15
C MET A 26 6.95 2.16 -2.17
N LYS A 27 7.17 1.62 -3.37
CA LYS A 27 7.80 2.34 -4.46
C LYS A 27 6.97 2.23 -5.72
N VAL A 28 6.79 3.37 -6.37
CA VAL A 28 6.18 3.48 -7.69
C VAL A 28 7.24 3.14 -8.73
N VAL A 29 6.94 2.18 -9.60
CA VAL A 29 7.80 1.74 -10.68
C VAL A 29 7.04 1.95 -11.98
N TYR A 30 7.68 2.62 -12.94
CA TYR A 30 7.12 2.84 -14.26
C TYR A 30 8.24 2.83 -15.31
N SER A 31 7.91 2.38 -16.53
CA SER A 31 8.86 2.27 -17.64
C SER A 31 8.72 3.39 -18.67
N HIS A 32 7.49 3.76 -19.03
CA HIS A 32 7.23 4.71 -20.12
C HIS A 32 6.27 5.83 -19.74
N PHE A 33 5.15 5.48 -19.08
CA PHE A 33 4.14 6.45 -18.68
C PHE A 33 4.41 6.92 -17.25
N PRO A 34 4.66 8.22 -17.01
CA PRO A 34 4.83 8.73 -15.64
C PRO A 34 3.52 8.56 -14.86
N ILE A 35 3.57 7.76 -13.79
CA ILE A 35 2.44 7.53 -12.90
C ILE A 35 2.40 8.67 -11.87
N LYS A 36 1.22 9.27 -11.65
CA LYS A 36 1.03 10.23 -10.55
C LYS A 36 0.21 9.58 -9.46
N VAL A 37 0.68 9.68 -8.23
CA VAL A 37 -0.03 9.19 -7.04
C VAL A 37 -0.36 10.38 -6.15
N SER A 38 -1.60 10.46 -5.70
CA SER A 38 -2.08 11.49 -4.78
C SER A 38 -3.01 10.89 -3.72
N VAL A 39 -3.21 11.60 -2.61
CA VAL A 39 -4.10 11.18 -1.52
C VAL A 39 -5.22 12.21 -1.44
N ASN A 40 -6.47 11.78 -1.67
CA ASN A 40 -7.66 12.63 -1.64
C ASN A 40 -8.71 11.99 -0.72
N ASP A 41 -9.21 12.73 0.28
CA ASP A 41 -10.37 12.36 1.11
C ASP A 41 -10.38 10.92 1.66
N GLY A 42 -9.22 10.39 2.05
CA GLY A 42 -9.10 9.02 2.58
C GLY A 42 -9.00 7.92 1.51
N GLU A 43 -8.72 8.28 0.25
CA GLU A 43 -8.40 7.37 -0.84
C GLU A 43 -7.08 7.75 -1.51
N VAL A 44 -6.33 6.75 -1.97
CA VAL A 44 -5.16 6.94 -2.82
C VAL A 44 -5.61 6.91 -4.28
N VAL A 45 -5.39 8.01 -4.98
CA VAL A 45 -5.72 8.17 -6.40
C VAL A 45 -4.45 8.00 -7.23
N ILE A 46 -4.53 7.17 -8.26
CA ILE A 46 -3.42 6.81 -9.14
C ILE A 46 -3.82 7.16 -10.56
N ASP A 47 -3.18 8.18 -11.11
CA ASP A 47 -3.41 8.71 -12.44
C ASP A 47 -2.38 8.19 -13.43
N ASN A 48 -2.80 8.11 -14.70
CA ASN A 48 -1.95 7.79 -15.85
C ASN A 48 -1.25 6.41 -15.77
N PHE A 49 -1.86 5.46 -15.07
CA PHE A 49 -1.39 4.07 -15.02
C PHE A 49 -1.46 3.44 -16.41
N LEU A 50 -0.33 3.03 -16.99
CA LEU A 50 -0.24 2.51 -18.37
C LEU A 50 -0.90 3.41 -19.45
N GLY A 51 -1.01 4.72 -19.20
CA GLY A 51 -1.69 5.65 -20.10
C GLY A 51 -3.22 5.60 -20.05
N GLU A 52 -3.81 5.00 -19.01
CA GLU A 52 -5.26 5.03 -18.77
C GLU A 52 -5.74 6.47 -18.51
N GLN A 53 -6.84 6.87 -19.14
CA GLN A 53 -7.48 8.17 -18.88
C GLN A 53 -8.26 8.22 -17.57
N TYR A 54 -8.70 7.05 -17.09
CA TYR A 54 -9.49 6.96 -15.85
C TYR A 54 -8.57 6.68 -14.66
N PRO A 55 -8.61 7.51 -13.59
CA PRO A 55 -7.84 7.26 -12.40
C PRO A 55 -8.28 5.98 -11.71
N ARG A 56 -7.30 5.25 -11.16
CA ARG A 56 -7.56 4.14 -10.24
C ARG A 56 -7.57 4.66 -8.81
N LYS A 57 -8.45 4.09 -7.98
CA LYS A 57 -8.61 4.47 -6.59
C LYS A 57 -8.38 3.29 -5.68
N ALA A 58 -7.68 3.51 -4.57
CA ALA A 58 -7.48 2.55 -3.50
C ALA A 58 -7.95 3.15 -2.17
N LYS A 59 -8.85 2.44 -1.48
CA LYS A 59 -9.40 2.89 -0.21
C LYS A 59 -8.37 2.74 0.91
N ILE A 60 -8.15 3.80 1.69
CA ILE A 60 -7.40 3.75 2.94
C ILE A 60 -8.31 3.20 4.04
N PHE A 61 -7.79 2.27 4.84
CA PHE A 61 -8.55 1.61 5.89
C PHE A 61 -8.14 2.14 7.26
N GLY A 62 -9.12 2.56 8.07
CA GLY A 62 -8.89 3.02 9.45
C GLY A 62 -8.09 4.33 9.53
N ASP A 63 -7.35 4.48 10.62
CA ASP A 63 -6.52 5.66 10.92
C ASP A 63 -5.08 5.45 10.43
N VAL A 64 -4.94 5.30 9.10
CA VAL A 64 -3.66 5.11 8.44
C VAL A 64 -3.28 6.37 7.67
N LYS A 65 -2.08 6.88 7.91
CA LYS A 65 -1.52 8.03 7.20
C LYS A 65 -0.72 7.54 6.01
N VAL A 66 -1.05 8.06 4.82
CA VAL A 66 -0.31 7.79 3.60
C VAL A 66 0.41 9.06 3.17
N ASN A 67 1.74 9.01 3.13
CA ASN A 67 2.59 10.09 2.64
C ASN A 67 3.14 9.68 1.27
N VAL A 68 3.00 10.57 0.28
CA VAL A 68 3.47 10.33 -1.10
C VAL A 68 4.57 11.32 -1.43
N SER A 69 5.75 10.79 -1.79
CA SER A 69 6.96 11.53 -2.12
C SER A 69 7.47 11.10 -3.50
N LYS A 70 6.92 11.69 -4.57
CA LYS A 70 7.20 11.34 -5.98
C LYS A 70 7.13 9.83 -6.26
N ASP A 71 8.22 9.12 -6.05
CA ASP A 71 8.39 7.69 -6.34
C ASP A 71 8.24 6.82 -5.09
N ASP A 72 8.38 7.39 -3.90
CA ASP A 72 8.28 6.68 -2.63
C ASP A 72 6.94 6.98 -1.96
N ILE A 73 6.26 5.93 -1.48
CA ILE A 73 5.03 6.03 -0.71
C ILE A 73 5.28 5.40 0.65
N THR A 74 4.95 6.13 1.71
CA THR A 74 5.08 5.64 3.08
C THR A 74 3.70 5.53 3.69
N VAL A 75 3.35 4.34 4.16
CA VAL A 75 2.08 4.04 4.83
C VAL A 75 2.38 3.82 6.30
N GLU A 76 1.84 4.67 7.15
CA GLU A 76 2.12 4.73 8.59
C GLU A 76 0.83 4.57 9.39
N GLY A 77 0.85 3.81 10.48
CA GLY A 77 -0.30 3.67 11.34
C GLY A 77 -0.03 2.83 12.58
N ILE A 78 -0.98 2.84 13.51
CA ILE A 78 -0.89 2.13 14.79
C ILE A 78 -1.24 0.65 14.60
N ASN A 79 -2.22 0.35 13.75
CA ASN A 79 -2.72 -1.00 13.53
C ASN A 79 -2.03 -1.66 12.32
N ARG A 80 -1.29 -2.77 12.57
CA ARG A 80 -0.56 -3.50 11.51
C ARG A 80 -1.48 -4.02 10.41
N GLU A 81 -2.65 -4.50 10.80
CA GLU A 81 -3.64 -5.08 9.91
C GLU A 81 -4.20 -4.03 8.96
N GLU A 82 -4.51 -2.82 9.45
CA GLU A 82 -5.01 -1.70 8.66
C GLU A 82 -3.94 -1.13 7.71
N VAL A 83 -2.71 -0.96 8.21
CA VAL A 83 -1.55 -0.51 7.41
C VAL A 83 -1.27 -1.51 6.29
N GLY A 84 -1.22 -2.81 6.63
CA GLY A 84 -0.98 -3.87 5.67
C GLY A 84 -2.09 -3.99 4.63
N GLN A 85 -3.35 -3.84 5.05
CA GLN A 85 -4.50 -3.87 4.14
C GLN A 85 -4.50 -2.67 3.19
N THR A 86 -4.19 -1.47 3.69
CA THR A 86 -4.08 -0.25 2.89
C THR A 86 -2.98 -0.40 1.83
N ALA A 87 -1.78 -0.84 2.23
CA ALA A 87 -0.68 -1.09 1.30
C ALA A 87 -1.05 -2.14 0.24
N ALA A 88 -1.72 -3.23 0.63
CA ALA A 88 -2.17 -4.26 -0.29
C ALA A 88 -3.27 -3.76 -1.25
N ASN A 89 -4.15 -2.86 -0.81
CA ASN A 89 -5.18 -2.26 -1.66
C ASN A 89 -4.54 -1.40 -2.76
N ILE A 90 -3.52 -0.61 -2.41
CA ILE A 90 -2.79 0.23 -3.37
C ILE A 90 -2.13 -0.66 -4.44
N GLU A 91 -1.37 -1.68 -4.03
CA GLU A 91 -0.72 -2.61 -4.97
C GLU A 91 -1.74 -3.37 -5.85
N LYS A 92 -2.85 -3.82 -5.27
CA LYS A 92 -3.92 -4.49 -6.03
C LYS A 92 -4.62 -3.57 -7.03
N ALA A 93 -4.78 -2.29 -6.71
CA ALA A 93 -5.43 -1.32 -7.59
C ALA A 93 -4.63 -1.16 -8.91
N VAL A 94 -3.30 -1.17 -8.82
CA VAL A 94 -2.39 -1.06 -9.99
C VAL A 94 -1.96 -2.41 -10.56
N ARG A 95 -2.71 -3.48 -10.28
CA ARG A 95 -2.41 -4.77 -10.90
C ARG A 95 -2.73 -4.72 -12.40
N VAL A 96 -1.72 -5.00 -13.21
CA VAL A 96 -1.86 -5.20 -14.66
C VAL A 96 -2.75 -6.42 -14.91
N LYS A 97 -3.79 -6.23 -15.74
CA LYS A 97 -4.69 -7.30 -16.20
C LYS A 97 -4.59 -7.40 -17.71
N ASN A 98 -4.80 -8.60 -18.26
CA ASN A 98 -4.89 -8.87 -19.71
C ASN A 98 -3.63 -8.52 -20.53
N ARG A 99 -2.46 -8.41 -19.88
CA ARG A 99 -1.15 -8.19 -20.51
C ARG A 99 -0.09 -9.05 -19.82
N ASP A 100 1.05 -9.25 -20.48
CA ASP A 100 2.17 -9.97 -19.89
C ASP A 100 2.87 -9.12 -18.82
N ILE A 101 2.80 -9.60 -17.58
CA ILE A 101 3.42 -8.98 -16.40
C ILE A 101 4.94 -8.94 -16.42
N ARG A 102 5.60 -9.73 -17.28
CA ARG A 102 7.07 -9.72 -17.43
C ARG A 102 7.55 -8.53 -18.25
N VAL A 103 6.69 -8.03 -19.13
CA VAL A 103 6.97 -6.86 -19.99
C VAL A 103 6.40 -5.59 -19.36
N PHE A 104 5.17 -5.66 -18.84
CA PHE A 104 4.49 -4.54 -18.18
C PHE A 104 4.61 -4.68 -16.67
N GLN A 105 5.69 -4.10 -16.13
CA GLN A 105 6.01 -4.09 -14.70
C GLN A 105 5.63 -2.77 -14.01
N ASP A 106 4.92 -1.88 -14.72
CA ASP A 106 4.41 -0.64 -14.15
C ASP A 106 3.46 -0.95 -12.98
N GLY A 107 3.67 -0.31 -11.84
CA GLY A 107 2.93 -0.59 -10.62
C GLY A 107 3.49 0.08 -9.38
N VAL A 108 2.89 -0.23 -8.24
CA VAL A 108 3.32 0.22 -6.91
C VAL A 108 3.57 -1.02 -6.07
N TYR A 109 4.79 -1.17 -5.59
CA TYR A 109 5.25 -2.39 -4.90
C TYR A 109 5.68 -2.10 -3.48
N ILE A 110 5.43 -3.06 -2.59
CA ILE A 110 5.91 -2.99 -1.20
C ILE A 110 7.40 -3.35 -1.17
N VAL A 111 8.24 -2.37 -0.83
CA VAL A 111 9.70 -2.55 -0.73
C VAL A 111 10.11 -3.00 0.67
N SER A 112 9.42 -2.51 1.70
CA SER A 112 9.69 -2.88 3.08
C SER A 112 8.39 -3.03 3.85
N LYS A 113 8.29 -4.13 4.59
CA LYS A 113 7.24 -4.37 5.58
C LYS A 113 7.88 -4.16 6.94
N GLY A 114 7.49 -3.11 7.66
CA GLY A 114 7.89 -2.93 9.05
C GLY A 114 7.44 -4.16 9.86
N ALA A 115 8.41 -4.89 10.42
CA ALA A 115 8.15 -5.95 11.39
C ALA A 115 7.74 -5.32 12.72
#